data_AF-A0A2G2G6D1-F1
#
_entry.id   AF-A0A2G2G6D1-F1
#
_cell.length_a   1.000
_cell.length_b   1.000
_cell.length_c   1.000
_cell.angle_alpha   90.00
_cell.angle_beta   90.00
_cell.angle_gamma   90.00
#
_symmetry.space_group_name_H-M   'P 1'
#
loop_
_entity.id
_entity.type
_entity.pdbx_description
1 polymer ?
#
loop_
_entity_poly.entity_id
_entity_poly.type
_entity_poly.pdbx_seq_one_letter_code
_entity_poly.pdbx_strand_id
1 'polypeptide(L)' 'MTAHTRWCIRRALITMAIVGPLLTLINQWEGLARFDLNWWKVALTFIVPFAVSLSSSLPGGGKE' A
#
# COMPACT_ATOMS: atom_id res chain seq x y z
N MET A 1 -16.86 -11.86 -8.91
CA MET A 1 -15.50 -11.31 -9.10
C MET A 1 -14.84 -12.02 -10.28
N THR A 2 -14.57 -11.31 -11.37
CA THR A 2 -13.91 -11.88 -12.55
C THR A 2 -12.47 -12.30 -12.22
N ALA A 3 -11.90 -13.23 -13.00
CA ALA A 3 -10.52 -13.71 -12.80
C ALA A 3 -9.50 -12.55 -12.83
N HIS A 4 -9.76 -11.54 -13.67
CA HIS A 4 -8.97 -10.32 -13.78
C HIS A 4 -8.91 -9.54 -12.46
N THR A 5 -10.07 -9.24 -11.84
CA THR A 5 -10.12 -8.52 -10.56
C THR A 5 -9.35 -9.26 -9.46
N ARG A 6 -9.43 -10.59 -9.44
CA ARG A 6 -8.72 -11.41 -8.44
C ARG A 6 -7.20 -11.32 -8.59
N TRP A 7 -6.71 -11.26 -9.83
CA TRP A 7 -5.30 -11.06 -10.12
C TRP A 7 -4.82 -9.67 -9.71
N CYS A 8 -5.60 -8.62 -10.04
CA CYS A 8 -5.31 -7.24 -9.61
C CYS A 8 -5.21 -7.13 -8.08
N ILE A 9 -6.16 -7.72 -7.36
CA ILE A 9 -6.17 -7.71 -5.88
C ILE A 9 -4.94 -8.44 -5.32
N ARG A 10 -4.59 -9.62 -5.84
CA ARG A 10 -3.38 -10.34 -5.39
C ARG A 10 -2.13 -9.51 -5.58
N ARG A 11 -2.00 -8.82 -6.72
CA ARG A 11 -0.84 -7.96 -6.99
C ARG A 11 -0.82 -6.74 -6.07
N ALA A 12 -1.97 -6.11 -5.84
CA ALA A 12 -2.10 -4.98 -4.91
C ALA A 12 -1.76 -5.36 -3.46
N LEU A 13 -2.15 -6.56 -3.02
CA LEU A 13 -1.78 -7.10 -1.72
C LEU A 13 -0.26 -7.33 -1.59
N ILE A 14 0.38 -7.87 -2.63
CA ILE A 14 1.84 -8.04 -2.65
C ILE A 14 2.53 -6.68 -2.60
N THR A 15 2.07 -5.70 -3.38
CA THR A 15 2.60 -4.32 -3.34
C THR A 15 2.47 -3.72 -1.95
N MET A 16 1.30 -3.82 -1.32
CA MET A 16 1.07 -3.36 0.04
C MET A 16 2.01 -4.03 1.06
N ALA A 17 2.22 -5.35 0.94
CA ALA A 17 3.06 -6.11 1.86
C ALA A 17 4.56 -5.77 1.75
N ILE A 18 5.04 -5.35 0.58
CA ILE A 18 6.46 -4.97 0.37
C ILE A 18 6.67 -3.47 0.63
N VAL A 19 5.81 -2.64 0.03
CA VAL A 19 5.96 -1.18 0.06
C VAL A 19 5.49 -0.62 1.40
N GLY A 20 4.49 -1.21 2.06
CA GLY A 20 3.99 -0.77 3.36
C GLY A 20 5.05 -0.77 4.47
N PRO A 21 5.78 -1.87 4.71
CA PRO A 21 6.87 -1.90 5.68
C PRO A 21 8.01 -0.93 5.32
N LEU A 22 8.39 -0.87 4.04
CA LEU A 22 9.45 0.02 3.58
C LEU A 22 9.10 1.49 3.82
N LEU A 23 7.89 1.89 3.43
CA LEU A 23 7.39 3.24 3.67
C LEU A 23 7.22 3.50 5.17
N THR A 24 6.85 2.51 5.99
CA THR A 24 6.67 2.69 7.44
C THR A 24 8.03 2.97 8.10
N LEU A 25 9.06 2.26 7.63
CA LEU A 25 10.44 2.45 8.06
C LEU A 25 10.92 3.87 7.78
N ILE A 26 10.71 4.39 6.56
CA ILE A 26 11.18 5.75 6.21
C ILE A 26 10.30 6.87 6.79
N ASN A 27 8.99 6.64 6.95
CA ASN A 27 8.02 7.69 7.32
C ASN A 27 8.02 8.02 8.82
N GLN A 28 8.44 7.07 9.66
CA GLN A 28 8.51 7.29 11.11
C GLN A 28 9.62 6.46 11.78
N TRP A 29 10.78 6.36 11.11
CA TRP A 29 11.97 5.69 11.66
C TRP A 29 12.25 6.08 13.12
N GLU A 30 12.15 7.36 13.44
CA GLU A 30 12.35 7.90 14.79
C GLU A 30 11.30 7.40 15.80
N GLY A 31 10.04 7.30 15.38
CA GLY A 31 8.96 6.73 16.20
C GLY A 31 9.14 5.23 16.42
N LEU A 32 9.66 4.51 15.42
CA LEU A 32 10.00 3.09 15.56
C LEU A 32 11.17 2.88 16.55
N ALA A 33 12.20 3.72 16.45
CA ALA A 33 13.35 3.68 17.35
C ALA A 33 12.99 4.03 18.81
N ARG A 34 11.96 4.85 19.02
CA ARG A 34 11.48 5.29 20.33
C ARG A 34 10.26 4.53 20.84
N PHE A 35 9.77 3.53 20.09
CA PHE A 35 8.51 2.82 20.35
C PHE A 35 7.28 3.73 20.48
N ASP A 36 7.34 4.93 19.89
CA ASP A 36 6.26 5.92 19.86
C ASP A 36 5.70 6.03 18.43
N LEU A 37 5.08 4.95 17.98
CA LEU A 37 4.54 4.84 16.63
C LEU A 37 3.20 5.57 16.51
N ASN A 38 3.08 6.40 15.48
CA ASN A 38 1.80 6.95 15.09
C ASN A 38 1.04 5.92 14.25
N TRP A 39 0.11 5.22 14.88
CA TRP A 39 -0.70 4.17 14.26
C TRP A 39 -1.51 4.64 13.06
N TRP A 40 -1.93 5.91 13.03
CA TRP A 40 -2.60 6.49 11.87
C TRP A 40 -1.67 6.57 10.65
N LYS A 41 -0.43 6.99 10.87
CA LYS A 41 0.60 6.97 9.83
C LYS A 41 0.88 5.54 9.36
N VAL A 42 1.03 4.57 10.26
CA VAL A 42 1.21 3.15 9.89
C VAL A 42 0.07 2.70 8.96
N ALA A 43 -1.19 2.91 9.35
CA ALA A 43 -2.34 2.47 8.56
C ALA A 43 -2.34 3.06 7.14
N LEU A 44 -2.14 4.38 7.01
CA LEU A 44 -2.05 5.04 5.70
C LEU A 44 -0.90 4.50 4.86
N THR A 45 0.23 4.22 5.48
CA THR A 45 1.41 3.70 4.80
C THR A 45 1.18 2.32 4.16
N PHE A 46 0.25 1.53 4.70
CA PHE A 46 -0.18 0.28 4.07
C PHE A 46 -1.35 0.47 3.09
N ILE A 47 -2.30 1.35 3.39
CA ILE A 47 -3.49 1.61 2.55
C ILE A 47 -3.12 2.25 1.21
N VAL A 48 -2.20 3.22 1.21
CA VAL A 48 -1.79 3.97 0.01
C VAL A 48 -1.24 3.05 -1.10
N PRO A 49 -0.23 2.19 -0.86
CA PRO A 49 0.31 1.31 -1.91
C PRO A 49 -0.73 0.29 -2.42
N PHE A 50 -1.66 -0.16 -1.58
CA PHE A 50 -2.79 -0.98 -2.02
C PHE A 50 -3.71 -0.20 -2.97
N ALA A 51 -4.14 1.00 -2.57
CA ALA A 51 -5.05 1.85 -3.34
C ALA A 51 -4.44 2.28 -4.68
N VAL A 52 -3.15 2.63 -4.70
CA VAL A 52 -2.41 3.01 -5.92
C VAL A 52 -2.25 1.80 -6.87
N SER A 53 -1.89 0.63 -6.34
CA SER A 53 -1.76 -0.60 -7.14
C SER A 53 -3.09 -1.07 -7.72
N LEU A 54 -4.19 -0.93 -6.96
CA LEU A 54 -5.53 -1.25 -7.44
C LEU A 54 -6.04 -0.23 -8.47
N SER A 55 -5.86 1.08 -8.22
CA SER A 55 -6.30 2.14 -9.15
C SER A 55 -5.54 2.12 -10.47
N SER A 56 -4.25 1.79 -10.46
CA SER A 56 -3.46 1.60 -11.68
C SER A 56 -3.81 0.33 -12.47
N SER A 57 -4.51 -0.62 -11.86
CA SER A 57 -4.89 -1.90 -12.48
C SER A 57 -6.34 -1.93 -12.97
N LEU A 58 -7.16 -0.93 -12.62
CA LEU A 58 -8.56 -0.85 -13.03
C LEU A 58 -8.67 -0.13 -14.40
N PRO A 59 -9.47 -0.68 -15.35
CA PRO A 59 -9.56 -0.17 -16.74
C PRO A 59 -10.22 1.21 -16.91
N GLY A 60 -10.36 2.01 -15.85
CA GLY A 60 -10.83 3.41 -15.91
C GLY A 60 -9.78 4.44 -15.47
N GLY A 61 -8.59 4.01 -15.08
CA GLY A 61 -7.49 4.91 -14.73
C GLY A 61 -6.70 5.31 -15.97
N GLY A 62 -7.17 6.33 -16.68
CA GLY A 62 -6.50 6.91 -17.85
C GLY A 62 -4.99 7.06 -17.62
N LYS A 63 -4.22 6.33 -18.42
CA LYS A 63 -2.87 6.71 -18.81
C LYS A 63 -2.86 6.65 -20.33
N GLU A 64 -3.08 7.83 -20.89
CA GLU A 64 -2.50 8.24 -22.17
C GLU A 64 -0.97 8.10 -22.11
#